data_AF-A0A6J4H561-F1
#
_entry.id   AF-A0A6J4H561-F1
#
_cell.length_a   1.000
_cell.length_b   1.000
_cell.length_c   1.000
_cell.angle_alpha   90.00
_cell.angle_beta   90.00
_cell.angle_gamma   90.00
#
_symmetry.space_group_name_H-M   'P 1'
#
loop_
_entity.id
_entity.type
_entity.pdbx_description
1 polymer ?
#
loop_
_entity_poly.entity_id
_entity_poly.type
_entity_poly.pdbx_seq_one_letter_code
_entity_poly.pdbx_strand_id
1 'polypeptide(L)' 'GEGSIGSGPYGTAPFTELLTHPAMAGVPVVVETPSELDGSPFLGHKRDIDLLRSLRAPRSRLAA' A
#
# COMPACT_ATOMS: atom_id res chain seq x y z
N GLY A 1 -1.82 9.42 -10.84
CA GLY A 1 -1.03 10.63 -11.15
C GLY A 1 0.41 10.38 -10.79
N GLU A 2 1.31 11.31 -11.08
CA GLU A 2 2.67 11.25 -10.55
C GLU A 2 2.64 11.09 -9.02
N GLY A 3 3.49 10.22 -8.48
CA GLY A 3 3.55 9.94 -7.04
C GLY A 3 2.47 9.00 -6.48
N SER A 4 1.60 8.41 -7.32
CA SER A 4 0.63 7.40 -6.89
C SER A 4 1.24 5.99 -6.82
N ILE A 5 0.88 5.17 -5.82
CA ILE A 5 1.36 3.79 -5.72
C ILE A 5 0.84 2.95 -6.91
N GLY A 6 1.71 2.12 -7.48
CA GLY A 6 1.40 1.29 -8.64
C GLY A 6 1.42 2.03 -9.98
N SER A 7 1.67 3.35 -9.96
CA SER A 7 1.96 4.14 -11.15
C SER A 7 3.48 4.34 -11.31
N GLY A 8 3.95 4.51 -12.54
CA GLY A 8 5.37 4.70 -12.84
C GLY A 8 6.13 3.39 -13.12
N PRO A 9 7.46 3.48 -13.35
CA PRO A 9 8.25 2.40 -13.97
C PRO A 9 8.42 1.16 -13.08
N TYR A 10 8.17 1.29 -11.77
CA TYR A 10 8.37 0.21 -10.80
C TYR A 10 7.12 -0.64 -10.55
N GLY A 11 5.94 -0.17 -10.99
CA GLY A 11 4.67 -0.86 -10.78
C GLY A 11 4.40 -1.20 -9.31
N THR A 12 3.87 -2.40 -9.04
CA THR A 12 3.51 -2.87 -7.69
C THR A 12 4.48 -3.88 -7.09
N ALA A 13 5.39 -4.45 -7.88
CA ALA A 13 6.24 -5.56 -7.44
C ALA A 13 7.08 -5.25 -6.19
N PRO A 14 7.75 -4.07 -6.08
CA PRO A 14 8.50 -3.74 -4.87
C PRO A 14 7.63 -3.64 -3.61
N PHE A 15 6.38 -3.19 -3.75
CA PHE A 15 5.45 -3.12 -2.62
C PHE A 15 5.00 -4.51 -2.18
N THR A 16 4.75 -5.42 -3.11
CA THR A 16 4.45 -6.82 -2.79
C THR A 16 5.60 -7.47 -2.04
N GLU A 17 6.84 -7.30 -2.50
CA GLU A 17 8.03 -7.82 -1.83
C GLU A 17 8.15 -7.27 -0.40
N LEU A 18 8.07 -5.94 -0.23
CA LEU A 18 8.15 -5.30 1.08
C LEU A 18 7.03 -5.78 2.03
N LEU A 19 5.77 -5.79 1.57
CA LEU A 19 4.61 -6.12 2.41
C LEU A 19 4.53 -7.60 2.81
N THR A 20 5.22 -8.48 2.08
CA THR A 20 5.29 -9.92 2.39
C THR A 20 6.57 -10.30 3.13
N HIS A 21 7.50 -9.36 3.32
CA HIS A 21 8.76 -9.62 4.00
C HIS A 21 8.55 -9.87 5.51
N PRO A 22 9.16 -10.92 6.11
CA PRO A 22 8.98 -11.26 7.52
C PRO A 22 9.31 -10.13 8.49
N ALA A 23 10.31 -9.29 8.17
CA ALA A 23 10.67 -8.14 9.00
C ALA A 23 9.58 -7.05 9.09
N MET A 24 8.59 -7.07 8.20
CA MET A 24 7.44 -6.16 8.23
C MET A 24 6.26 -6.72 9.07
N ALA A 25 6.40 -7.91 9.66
CA ALA A 25 5.36 -8.48 10.51
C ALA A 25 5.09 -7.58 11.73
N GLY A 26 3.86 -7.05 11.82
CA GLY A 26 3.44 -6.15 12.90
C GLY A 26 3.89 -4.69 12.73
N VAL A 27 4.65 -4.36 11.69
CA VAL A 27 5.08 -2.99 11.41
C VAL A 27 3.93 -2.21 10.74
N PRO A 28 3.54 -1.04 11.24
CA PRO A 28 2.53 -0.20 10.59
C PRO A 28 3.09 0.41 9.31
N VAL A 29 2.22 0.57 8.30
CA VAL A 29 2.54 1.23 7.03
C VAL A 29 1.72 2.51 6.92
N VAL A 30 2.38 3.64 6.72
CA VAL A 30 1.77 4.97 6.52
C VAL A 30 1.88 5.34 5.04
N VAL A 31 0.82 5.91 4.47
CA VAL A 31 0.80 6.40 3.09
C VAL A 31 0.88 7.93 3.13
N GLU A 32 1.90 8.49 2.48
CA GLU A 32 2.14 9.95 2.34
C GLU A 32 2.15 10.39 0.87
N THR A 33 1.50 9.61 0.00
CA THR A 33 1.32 10.01 -1.41
C THR A 33 0.39 11.21 -1.53
N PRO A 34 0.33 11.90 -2.68
CA PRO A 34 -0.68 12.93 -2.89
C PRO A 34 -2.10 12.41 -2.59
N SER A 35 -2.77 13.06 -1.63
CA SER A 35 -4.07 12.62 -1.10
C SER A 35 -5.26 13.11 -1.93
N GLU A 36 -5.10 14.27 -2.55
CA GLU A 36 -6.13 14.89 -3.39
C GLU A 36 -6.35 14.06 -4.66
N LEU A 37 -7.62 13.83 -4.97
CA LEU A 37 -8.04 13.22 -6.22
C LEU A 37 -9.46 13.68 -6.55
N ASP A 38 -9.63 14.27 -7.73
CA ASP A 38 -10.91 14.72 -8.29
C ASP A 38 -11.72 15.63 -7.34
N GLY A 39 -11.03 16.54 -6.64
CA GLY A 39 -11.61 17.47 -5.68
C GLY A 39 -11.84 16.89 -4.29
N SER A 40 -11.56 15.60 -4.06
CA SER A 40 -11.65 14.99 -2.74
C SER A 40 -10.30 15.02 -2.03
N PRO A 41 -10.24 15.46 -0.76
CA PRO A 41 -8.98 15.56 -0.03
C PRO A 41 -8.42 14.21 0.46
N PHE A 42 -9.09 13.09 0.22
CA PHE A 42 -8.69 11.77 0.75
C PHE A 42 -8.75 10.60 -0.24
N LEU A 43 -9.29 10.79 -1.45
CA LEU A 43 -9.51 9.67 -2.37
C LEU A 43 -8.20 9.11 -2.96
N GLY A 44 -7.14 9.91 -3.08
CA GLY A 44 -5.80 9.45 -3.47
C GLY A 44 -5.25 8.44 -2.47
N HIS A 45 -5.25 8.81 -1.18
CA HIS A 45 -4.86 7.89 -0.10
C HIS A 45 -5.75 6.66 -0.05
N LYS A 46 -7.08 6.80 -0.18
CA LYS A 46 -8.00 5.65 -0.17
C LYS A 46 -7.60 4.64 -1.25
N ARG A 47 -7.40 5.10 -2.48
CA ARG A 47 -7.00 4.25 -3.61
C ARG A 47 -5.69 3.51 -3.33
N ASP A 48 -4.68 4.23 -2.86
CA ASP A 48 -3.36 3.66 -2.61
C ASP A 48 -3.37 2.67 -1.43
N ILE A 49 -4.14 2.96 -0.37
CA ILE A 49 -4.35 2.03 0.76
C ILE A 49 -5.07 0.76 0.31
N ASP A 50 -6.12 0.88 -0.50
CA ASP A 50 -6.85 -0.27 -1.02
C ASP A 50 -5.95 -1.16 -1.89
N LEU A 51 -5.13 -0.54 -2.75
CA LEU A 51 -4.13 -1.25 -3.54
C LEU A 51 -3.14 -1.99 -2.63
N LEU A 52 -2.50 -1.31 -1.67
CA LEU A 52 -1.54 -1.94 -0.76
C LEU A 52 -2.18 -3.08 0.05
N ARG A 53 -3.45 -2.95 0.47
CA ARG A 53 -4.18 -4.03 1.16
C ARG A 53 -4.35 -5.25 0.27
N SER A 54 -4.60 -5.07 -1.03
CA SER A 54 -4.75 -6.19 -1.99
C SER A 54 -3.43 -6.95 -2.23
N LEU A 55 -2.28 -6.30 -2.01
CA LEU A 55 -0.95 -6.90 -2.21
C LEU A 55 -0.43 -7.65 -0.96
N ARG A 56 -1.12 -7.53 0.18
CA ARG A 56 -0.70 -8.22 1.41
C ARG A 56 -1.00 -9.71 1.32
N ALA A 57 -0.04 -10.53 1.77
CA ALA A 57 -0.33 -11.93 2.04
C ALA A 57 -1.44 -12.05 3.11
N PRO A 58 -2.27 -13.11 3.07
CA PRO A 58 -3.20 -13.41 4.13
C PRO A 58 -2.45 -13.41 5.46
N ARG A 59 -2.97 -12.69 6.47
CA ARG A 59 -2.41 -12.75 7.82
C ARG A 59 -2.48 -14.20 8.27
N SER A 60 -1.35 -14.89 8.36
CA SER A 60 -1.31 -16.14 9.11
C SER A 60 -1.75 -15.78 10.53
N ARG A 61 -2.87 -16.34 10.97
CA ARG A 61 -3.17 -16.34 12.40
C ARG A 61 -2.07 -17.20 13.01
N LEU A 62 -1.03 -16.58 13.54
CA LEU A 62 -0.27 -17.26 14.58
C LEU A 62 -1.30 -17.65 15.63
N ALA A 63 -1.50 -18.96 15.81
CA ALA A 63 -2.32 -19.49 16.87
C ALA A 63 -1.82 -18.88 18.19
N ALA A 64 -2.73 -18.23 18.91
CA ALA A 64 -2.51 -17.80 20.27
C ALA A 64 -2.38 -19.03 21.19
#